data_AF-A0A5N4EIS1-F1
#
_entry.id   AF-A0A5N4EIS1-F1
#
_cell.length_a   1.000
_cell.length_b   1.000
_cell.length_c   1.000
_cell.angle_alpha   90.00
_cell.angle_beta   90.00
_cell.angle_gamma   90.00
#
_symmetry.space_group_name_H-M   'P 1'
#
loop_
_entity.id
_entity.type
_entity.pdbx_description
1 polymer ?
#
loop_
_entity_poly.entity_id
_entity_poly.type
_entity_poly.pdbx_seq_one_letter_code
_entity_poly.pdbx_strand_id
1 'polypeptide(L)'
;ASYSFLLPIPTSFDSTKETVSTAAPKAQESSKSSDRLMTEKQQEEAEWENINVLLMVHGLKPLSLVKRTDLKDLIIFDKQSSQRMRENLKTLVEETSRQQNMIRELIETNKQLKNELQIEKSRAADQEQRANDLEQIMESVKSKIGEMEDESLKKVEAEELCLDVRLTKEEECLKRRRWLLCLIDYYESKIRKFQKQRQYKEDESQSEDDFRSLSASPTYKGLLMSLQNQLKESKSKIDVLLSEKLNLQKDLESRPTQHELRLYKQQVKKLEKALKKNIKLQDLISQKKADDKKEKDEPSEDNQQQALTDQRYFQDLYKSLKLLSAELVPWHNLKKQDENEGIKVEDLLFIVDTMLEEVENKEKDSNMPNVQILQAIVSHFQKLFDVPSLTGVYPRMNEVYTRLGEMNNAVRNLQELLELDSSSSLCVLVSTVGKLCRLINEDVNEQVMQVLGPEDLQSIINKLEEHEEFFPAFQAFTNDLLEILEIDDLDAIVPAVRKLKILSY
;
A
#
# COMPACT_ATOMS: atom_id res chain seq x y z
N ALA A 1 -61.42 -10.22 -11.83
CA ALA A 1 -61.44 -9.65 -13.19
C ALA A 1 -61.28 -10.81 -14.17
N SER A 2 -62.39 -11.21 -14.79
CA SER A 2 -62.47 -12.34 -15.72
C SER A 2 -62.10 -11.85 -17.12
N TYR A 3 -61.05 -12.38 -17.73
CA TYR A 3 -60.71 -12.10 -19.12
C TYR A 3 -60.94 -13.35 -19.96
N SER A 4 -62.04 -13.30 -20.70
CA SER A 4 -62.43 -14.24 -21.75
C SER A 4 -61.90 -13.72 -23.09
N PHE A 5 -61.06 -14.48 -23.78
CA PHE A 5 -60.67 -14.17 -25.16
C PHE A 5 -61.45 -15.07 -26.12
N LEU A 6 -62.25 -14.41 -26.97
CA LEU A 6 -63.06 -14.98 -28.04
C LEU A 6 -62.22 -15.13 -29.32
N LEU A 7 -62.28 -16.30 -29.94
CA LEU A 7 -61.84 -16.55 -31.32
C LEU A 7 -62.90 -16.06 -32.32
N PRO A 8 -62.54 -15.56 -33.51
CA PRO A 8 -63.47 -15.36 -34.62
C PRO A 8 -63.52 -16.57 -35.58
N ILE A 9 -64.74 -16.94 -35.98
CA ILE A 9 -65.08 -17.87 -37.10
C ILE A 9 -65.61 -17.01 -38.28
N PRO A 10 -65.48 -17.47 -39.54
CA PRO A 10 -65.49 -16.63 -40.74
C PRO A 10 -66.86 -16.47 -41.40
N THR A 11 -67.02 -15.43 -42.22
CA THR A 11 -68.24 -15.12 -42.99
C THR A 11 -68.03 -15.20 -44.51
N SER A 12 -68.96 -15.92 -45.15
CA SER A 12 -69.58 -15.78 -46.50
C SER A 12 -68.68 -15.59 -47.75
N PHE A 13 -68.73 -16.50 -48.73
CA PHE A 13 -69.69 -16.52 -49.87
C PHE A 13 -69.67 -15.23 -50.72
N ASP A 14 -69.14 -15.32 -51.95
CA ASP A 14 -69.93 -14.94 -53.13
C ASP A 14 -69.46 -15.71 -54.38
N SER A 15 -70.42 -15.98 -55.25
CA SER A 15 -70.36 -16.81 -56.44
C SER A 15 -70.74 -15.97 -57.65
N THR A 16 -69.91 -15.95 -58.69
CA THR A 16 -70.37 -15.59 -60.04
C THR A 16 -69.92 -16.65 -61.03
N LYS A 17 -70.93 -17.33 -61.58
CA LYS A 17 -70.85 -18.20 -62.75
C LYS A 17 -70.81 -17.34 -64.01
N GLU A 18 -69.97 -17.72 -64.97
CA GLU A 18 -70.28 -17.57 -66.38
C GLU A 18 -70.00 -18.89 -67.11
N THR A 19 -70.99 -19.29 -67.90
CA THR A 19 -71.09 -20.53 -68.67
C THR A 19 -70.52 -20.35 -70.08
N VAL A 20 -69.64 -21.26 -70.54
CA VAL A 20 -69.60 -21.66 -71.96
C VAL A 20 -69.32 -23.17 -72.05
N SER A 21 -70.22 -23.86 -72.76
CA SER A 21 -70.15 -25.27 -73.13
C SER A 21 -69.26 -25.46 -74.36
N THR A 22 -68.31 -26.40 -74.33
CA THR A 22 -67.91 -27.14 -75.55
C THR A 22 -67.21 -28.47 -75.24
N ALA A 23 -67.84 -29.55 -75.74
CA ALA A 23 -67.31 -30.82 -76.25
C ALA A 23 -66.14 -31.55 -75.54
N ALA A 24 -66.43 -32.78 -75.12
CA ALA A 24 -65.46 -33.77 -74.61
C ALA A 24 -64.35 -34.16 -75.61
N PRO A 25 -63.22 -34.64 -75.09
CA PRO A 25 -62.74 -35.97 -75.47
C PRO A 25 -62.43 -36.83 -74.22
N LYS A 26 -63.36 -37.72 -73.87
CA LYS A 26 -63.17 -38.78 -72.88
C LYS A 26 -62.21 -39.83 -73.46
N ALA A 27 -60.91 -39.78 -73.12
CA ALA A 27 -60.03 -40.95 -73.02
C ALA A 27 -58.60 -40.62 -72.53
N GLN A 28 -58.10 -39.39 -72.68
CA GLN A 28 -56.71 -39.04 -72.32
C GLN A 28 -56.54 -38.31 -70.97
N GLU A 29 -57.62 -37.84 -70.32
CA GLU A 29 -57.55 -37.23 -68.98
C GLU A 29 -57.57 -38.27 -67.85
N SER A 30 -58.10 -39.47 -68.10
CA SER A 30 -58.18 -40.55 -67.11
C SER A 30 -56.79 -41.03 -66.67
N SER A 31 -55.87 -41.27 -67.61
CA SER A 31 -54.50 -41.69 -67.32
C SER A 31 -53.69 -40.59 -66.62
N LYS A 32 -53.78 -39.34 -67.08
CA LYS A 32 -53.14 -38.19 -66.42
C LYS A 32 -53.68 -37.92 -65.01
N SER A 33 -54.99 -38.11 -64.78
CA SER A 33 -55.60 -37.95 -63.45
C SER A 33 -55.22 -39.09 -62.50
N SER A 34 -55.09 -40.32 -63.01
CA SER A 34 -54.68 -41.50 -62.25
C SER A 34 -53.20 -41.43 -61.84
N ASP A 35 -52.32 -40.99 -62.74
CA ASP A 35 -50.90 -40.79 -62.42
C ASP A 35 -50.69 -39.66 -61.39
N ARG A 36 -51.50 -38.60 -61.47
CA ARG A 36 -51.50 -37.50 -60.50
C ARG A 36 -52.03 -37.93 -59.12
N LEU A 37 -53.07 -38.76 -59.08
CA LEU A 37 -53.60 -39.34 -57.83
C LEU A 37 -52.62 -40.34 -57.18
N MET A 38 -51.90 -41.12 -57.99
CA MET A 38 -50.88 -42.06 -57.50
C MET A 38 -49.67 -41.34 -56.88
N THR A 39 -49.20 -40.26 -57.52
CA THR A 39 -48.10 -39.45 -56.98
C THR A 39 -48.49 -38.70 -55.72
N GLU A 40 -49.70 -38.14 -55.64
CA GLU A 40 -50.20 -37.47 -54.44
C GLU A 40 -50.36 -38.43 -53.24
N LYS A 41 -50.77 -39.68 -53.49
CA LYS A 41 -50.87 -40.70 -52.44
C LYS A 41 -49.50 -41.13 -51.90
N GLN A 42 -48.50 -41.30 -52.78
CA GLN A 42 -47.13 -41.61 -52.38
C GLN A 42 -46.49 -40.47 -51.59
N GLN A 43 -46.79 -39.21 -51.96
CA GLN A 43 -46.37 -38.02 -51.22
C GLN A 43 -46.95 -38.02 -49.79
N GLU A 44 -48.24 -38.30 -49.63
CA GLU A 44 -48.90 -38.37 -48.33
C GLU A 44 -48.37 -39.50 -47.46
N GLU A 45 -48.10 -40.67 -48.04
CA GLU A 45 -47.43 -41.79 -47.34
C GLU A 45 -46.03 -41.40 -46.86
N ALA A 46 -45.25 -40.68 -47.66
CA ALA A 46 -43.91 -40.21 -47.28
C ALA A 46 -43.94 -39.14 -46.17
N GLU A 47 -44.92 -38.23 -46.19
CA GLU A 47 -45.11 -37.24 -45.14
C GLU A 47 -45.50 -37.87 -43.79
N TRP A 48 -46.36 -38.89 -43.82
CA TRP A 48 -46.70 -39.66 -42.63
C TRP A 48 -45.51 -40.47 -42.11
N GLU A 49 -44.68 -41.03 -42.99
CA GLU A 49 -43.45 -41.72 -42.59
C GLU A 49 -42.49 -40.76 -41.86
N ASN A 50 -42.34 -39.52 -42.35
CA ASN A 50 -41.53 -38.50 -41.69
C ASN A 50 -42.05 -38.16 -40.29
N ILE A 51 -43.38 -38.00 -40.14
CA ILE A 51 -44.00 -37.77 -38.83
C ILE A 51 -43.84 -38.98 -37.92
N ASN A 52 -43.96 -40.21 -38.44
CA ASN A 52 -43.74 -41.43 -37.67
C ASN A 52 -42.32 -41.53 -37.14
N VAL A 53 -41.31 -41.14 -37.94
CA VAL A 53 -39.92 -41.02 -37.47
C VAL A 53 -39.82 -40.04 -36.31
N LEU A 54 -40.44 -38.85 -36.43
CA LEU A 54 -40.49 -37.86 -35.35
C LEU A 54 -41.15 -38.42 -34.09
N LEU A 55 -42.31 -39.08 -34.22
CA LEU A 55 -43.03 -39.71 -33.12
C LEU A 55 -42.19 -40.79 -32.42
N MET A 56 -41.50 -41.64 -33.19
CA MET A 56 -40.62 -42.68 -32.66
C MET A 56 -39.42 -42.12 -31.90
N VAL A 57 -38.83 -41.01 -32.37
CA VAL A 57 -37.74 -40.30 -31.66
C VAL A 57 -38.19 -39.85 -30.27
N HIS A 58 -39.48 -39.53 -30.10
CA HIS A 58 -40.09 -39.17 -28.81
C HIS A 58 -40.74 -40.36 -28.06
N GLY A 59 -40.54 -41.61 -28.53
CA GLY A 59 -41.06 -42.82 -27.90
C GLY A 59 -42.56 -43.06 -28.10
N LEU A 60 -43.19 -42.37 -29.05
CA LEU A 60 -44.60 -42.52 -29.40
C LEU A 60 -44.78 -43.59 -30.51
N LYS A 61 -45.94 -44.24 -30.54
CA LYS A 61 -46.24 -45.28 -31.53
C LYS A 61 -46.47 -44.65 -32.93
N PRO A 62 -45.96 -45.28 -34.00
CA PRO A 62 -46.19 -44.81 -35.36
C PRO A 62 -47.65 -45.01 -35.78
N LEU A 63 -48.15 -44.09 -36.61
CA LEU A 63 -49.47 -44.10 -37.19
C LEU A 63 -49.45 -44.88 -38.51
N SER A 64 -50.42 -45.76 -38.73
CA SER A 64 -50.52 -46.56 -39.96
C SER A 64 -51.68 -46.11 -40.85
N LEU A 65 -51.45 -46.02 -42.16
CA LEU A 65 -52.50 -45.79 -43.14
C LEU A 65 -53.29 -47.09 -43.38
N VAL A 66 -54.54 -47.13 -42.91
CA VAL A 66 -55.41 -48.31 -43.06
C VAL A 66 -56.03 -48.34 -44.46
N LYS A 67 -55.88 -49.45 -45.19
CA LYS A 67 -56.55 -49.68 -46.48
C LYS A 67 -58.01 -50.08 -46.25
N ARG A 68 -58.89 -49.69 -47.17
CA ARG A 68 -60.39 -49.67 -47.14
C ARG A 68 -61.16 -50.96 -46.77
N THR A 69 -60.60 -51.92 -46.05
CA THR A 69 -61.25 -53.23 -45.85
C THR A 69 -62.25 -53.29 -44.70
N ASP A 70 -62.19 -52.43 -43.67
CA ASP A 70 -63.25 -52.35 -42.65
C ASP A 70 -63.33 -50.94 -42.04
N LEU A 71 -64.36 -50.17 -42.43
CA LEU A 71 -64.51 -48.74 -42.08
C LEU A 71 -65.48 -48.46 -40.94
N LYS A 72 -66.05 -49.48 -40.29
CA LYS A 72 -67.18 -49.31 -39.36
C LYS A 72 -66.79 -48.64 -38.03
N ASP A 73 -65.51 -48.74 -37.63
CA ASP A 73 -65.02 -48.21 -36.35
C ASP A 73 -63.86 -47.19 -36.52
N LEU A 74 -63.60 -46.70 -37.73
CA LEU A 74 -62.49 -45.76 -38.01
C LEU A 74 -62.97 -44.38 -38.42
N ILE A 75 -62.36 -43.35 -37.84
CA ILE A 75 -62.54 -41.95 -38.26
C ILE A 75 -61.78 -41.74 -39.57
N ILE A 76 -62.50 -41.46 -40.65
CA ILE A 76 -61.93 -41.22 -41.97
C ILE A 76 -61.67 -39.72 -42.10
N PHE A 77 -60.41 -39.35 -42.26
CA PHE A 77 -60.05 -37.97 -42.61
C PHE A 77 -60.19 -37.76 -44.11
N ASP A 78 -60.79 -36.63 -44.50
CA ASP A 78 -60.62 -36.11 -45.85
C ASP A 78 -59.18 -35.58 -46.02
N LYS A 79 -58.74 -35.42 -47.27
CA LYS A 79 -57.37 -35.00 -47.61
C LYS A 79 -56.95 -33.71 -46.89
N GLN A 80 -57.86 -32.75 -46.77
CA GLN A 80 -57.56 -31.46 -46.16
C GLN A 80 -57.43 -31.58 -44.63
N SER A 81 -58.28 -32.37 -43.99
CA SER A 81 -58.19 -32.64 -42.55
C SER A 81 -56.95 -33.48 -42.19
N SER A 82 -56.58 -34.46 -43.03
CA SER A 82 -55.36 -35.26 -42.89
C SER A 82 -54.11 -34.37 -42.97
N GLN A 83 -54.05 -33.46 -43.95
CA GLN A 83 -52.95 -32.51 -44.09
C GLN A 83 -52.84 -31.55 -42.90
N ARG A 84 -53.97 -30.98 -42.44
CA ARG A 84 -53.96 -30.13 -41.23
C ARG A 84 -53.51 -30.89 -39.99
N MET A 85 -53.90 -32.15 -39.84
CA MET A 85 -53.45 -32.99 -38.72
C MET A 85 -51.94 -33.22 -38.77
N ARG A 86 -51.38 -33.50 -39.97
CA ARG A 86 -49.94 -33.65 -40.16
C ARG A 86 -49.17 -32.38 -39.80
N GLU A 87 -49.62 -31.23 -40.28
CA GLU A 87 -49.01 -29.92 -39.97
C GLU A 87 -49.07 -29.62 -38.47
N ASN A 88 -50.21 -29.88 -37.81
CA ASN A 88 -50.37 -29.72 -36.36
C ASN A 88 -49.47 -30.66 -35.56
N LEU A 89 -49.37 -31.94 -35.95
CA LEU A 89 -48.50 -32.91 -35.26
C LEU A 89 -47.03 -32.55 -35.44
N LYS A 90 -46.63 -32.14 -36.65
CA LYS A 90 -45.26 -31.73 -36.94
C LYS A 90 -44.85 -30.53 -36.10
N THR A 91 -45.64 -29.45 -36.12
CA THR A 91 -45.38 -28.24 -35.35
C THR A 91 -45.37 -28.50 -33.84
N LEU A 92 -46.28 -29.34 -33.33
CA LEU A 92 -46.32 -29.70 -31.91
C LEU A 92 -45.06 -30.46 -31.46
N VAL A 93 -44.61 -31.44 -32.25
CA VAL A 93 -43.43 -32.24 -31.90
C VAL A 93 -42.14 -31.41 -32.02
N GLU A 94 -42.04 -30.54 -33.03
CA GLU A 94 -40.94 -29.59 -33.18
C GLU A 94 -40.88 -28.61 -32.00
N GLU A 95 -42.03 -28.04 -31.58
CA GLU A 95 -42.08 -27.15 -30.42
C GLU A 95 -41.77 -27.91 -29.12
N THR A 96 -42.21 -29.16 -28.97
CA THR A 96 -41.86 -30.00 -27.81
C THR A 96 -40.36 -30.27 -27.75
N SER A 97 -39.72 -30.54 -28.90
CA SER A 97 -38.26 -30.69 -28.99
C SER A 97 -37.53 -29.42 -28.59
N ARG A 98 -38.00 -28.26 -29.07
CA ARG A 98 -37.43 -26.95 -28.73
C ARG A 98 -37.54 -26.67 -27.23
N GLN A 99 -38.69 -26.97 -26.63
CA GLN A 99 -38.90 -26.83 -25.19
C GLN A 99 -38.01 -27.78 -24.38
N GLN A 100 -37.86 -29.05 -24.80
CA GLN A 100 -36.97 -30.00 -24.14
C GLN A 100 -35.50 -29.55 -24.19
N ASN A 101 -35.05 -29.00 -25.30
CA ASN A 101 -33.69 -28.45 -25.43
C ASN A 101 -33.50 -27.23 -24.52
N MET A 102 -34.45 -26.29 -24.52
CA MET A 102 -34.40 -25.12 -23.64
C MET A 102 -34.36 -25.52 -22.15
N ILE A 103 -35.18 -26.50 -21.75
CA ILE A 103 -35.16 -27.02 -20.37
C ILE A 103 -33.79 -27.64 -20.04
N ARG A 104 -33.20 -28.39 -20.97
CA ARG A 104 -31.87 -29.01 -20.77
C ARG A 104 -30.78 -27.95 -20.61
N GLU A 105 -30.78 -26.93 -21.46
CA GLU A 105 -29.85 -25.80 -21.36
C GLU A 105 -30.05 -25.01 -20.06
N LEU A 106 -31.31 -24.79 -19.65
CA LEU A 106 -31.62 -24.17 -18.35
C LEU A 106 -31.09 -24.99 -17.17
N ILE A 107 -31.20 -26.33 -17.22
CA ILE A 107 -30.66 -27.21 -16.18
C ILE A 107 -29.13 -27.12 -16.13
N GLU A 108 -28.47 -27.18 -17.29
CA GLU A 108 -27.00 -27.13 -17.36
C GLU A 108 -26.47 -25.76 -16.90
N THR A 109 -27.08 -24.67 -17.36
CA THR A 109 -26.72 -23.31 -16.92
C THR A 109 -26.97 -23.10 -15.43
N ASN A 110 -28.08 -23.60 -14.87
CA ASN A 110 -28.34 -23.51 -13.43
C ASN A 110 -27.29 -24.28 -12.61
N LYS A 111 -26.88 -25.47 -13.09
CA LYS A 111 -25.81 -26.26 -12.47
C LYS A 111 -24.47 -25.51 -12.52
N GLN A 112 -24.14 -24.90 -13.66
CA GLN A 112 -22.93 -24.10 -13.80
C GLN A 112 -22.93 -22.89 -12.87
N LEU A 113 -24.03 -22.12 -12.83
CA LEU A 113 -24.20 -20.99 -11.92
C LEU A 113 -24.07 -21.40 -10.45
N LYS A 114 -24.58 -22.58 -10.08
CA LYS A 114 -24.44 -23.12 -8.72
C LYS A 114 -22.99 -23.43 -8.38
N ASN A 115 -22.20 -23.93 -9.32
CA ASN A 115 -20.77 -24.17 -9.13
C ASN A 115 -19.99 -22.86 -9.02
N GLU A 116 -20.28 -21.88 -9.89
CA GLU A 116 -19.66 -20.55 -9.84
C GLU A 116 -19.96 -19.84 -8.52
N LEU A 117 -21.22 -19.91 -8.05
CA LEU A 117 -21.60 -19.36 -6.74
C LEU A 117 -20.81 -20.00 -5.60
N GLN A 118 -20.57 -21.31 -5.66
CA GLN A 118 -19.78 -22.01 -4.64
C GLN A 118 -18.31 -21.61 -4.66
N ILE A 119 -17.71 -21.45 -5.85
CA ILE A 119 -16.34 -20.97 -6.00
C ILE A 119 -16.22 -19.53 -5.48
N GLU A 120 -17.18 -18.68 -5.84
CA GLU A 120 -17.20 -17.28 -5.39
C GLU A 120 -17.36 -17.20 -3.87
N LYS A 121 -18.16 -18.08 -3.27
CA LYS A 121 -18.30 -18.19 -1.82
C LYS A 121 -16.99 -18.60 -1.14
N SER A 122 -16.24 -19.57 -1.70
CA SER A 122 -14.90 -19.90 -1.17
C SER A 122 -13.92 -18.73 -1.32
N ARG A 123 -13.96 -18.02 -2.46
CA ARG A 123 -13.10 -16.86 -2.70
C ARG A 123 -13.39 -15.72 -1.72
N ALA A 124 -14.66 -15.47 -1.41
CA ALA A 124 -15.07 -14.49 -0.43
C ALA A 124 -14.57 -14.85 0.98
N ALA A 125 -14.68 -16.13 1.38
CA ALA A 125 -14.16 -16.60 2.67
C ALA A 125 -12.62 -16.45 2.78
N ASP A 126 -11.89 -16.74 1.70
CA ASP A 126 -10.43 -16.53 1.67
C ASP A 126 -10.06 -15.03 1.79
N GLN A 127 -10.84 -14.15 1.16
CA GLN A 127 -10.66 -12.70 1.28
C GLN A 127 -10.96 -12.19 2.68
N GLU A 128 -12.03 -12.68 3.32
CA GLU A 128 -12.38 -12.36 4.71
C GLU A 128 -11.29 -12.81 5.67
N GLN A 129 -10.78 -14.04 5.53
CA GLN A 129 -9.67 -14.53 6.34
C GLN A 129 -8.44 -13.64 6.20
N ARG A 130 -8.09 -13.24 4.96
CA ARG A 130 -6.95 -12.37 4.71
C ARG A 130 -7.14 -10.97 5.32
N ALA A 131 -8.37 -10.45 5.32
CA ALA A 131 -8.68 -9.18 5.98
C ALA A 131 -8.50 -9.29 7.51
N ASN A 132 -8.98 -10.37 8.12
CA ASN A 132 -8.80 -10.64 9.54
C ASN A 132 -7.32 -10.78 9.93
N ASP A 133 -6.52 -11.48 9.12
CA ASP A 133 -5.07 -11.62 9.35
C ASP A 133 -4.37 -10.26 9.28
N LEU A 134 -4.76 -9.39 8.34
CA LEU A 134 -4.23 -8.04 8.21
C LEU A 134 -4.63 -7.15 9.40
N GLU A 135 -5.88 -7.27 9.88
CA GLU A 135 -6.35 -6.54 11.06
C GLU A 135 -5.57 -6.96 12.31
N GLN A 136 -5.28 -8.26 12.48
CA GLN A 136 -4.44 -8.75 13.57
C GLN A 136 -3.01 -8.19 13.51
N ILE A 137 -2.41 -8.13 12.31
CA ILE A 137 -1.09 -7.53 12.11
C ILE A 137 -1.13 -6.04 12.46
N MET A 138 -2.17 -5.32 12.02
CA MET A 138 -2.34 -3.89 12.29
C MET A 138 -2.46 -3.63 13.79
N GLU A 139 -3.25 -4.44 14.52
CA GLU A 139 -3.40 -4.30 15.97
C GLU A 139 -2.07 -4.57 16.71
N SER A 140 -1.30 -5.56 16.25
CA SER A 140 0.05 -5.82 16.77
C SER A 140 1.00 -4.64 16.54
N VAL A 141 0.99 -4.05 15.35
CA VAL A 141 1.79 -2.85 15.04
C VAL A 141 1.35 -1.67 15.90
N LYS A 142 0.04 -1.45 16.06
CA LYS A 142 -0.51 -0.38 16.89
C LYS A 142 -0.11 -0.52 18.36
N SER A 143 -0.21 -1.73 18.92
CA SER A 143 0.30 -2.04 20.25
C SER A 143 1.79 -1.74 20.36
N LYS A 144 2.57 -2.08 19.33
CA LYS A 144 4.02 -1.85 19.36
C LYS A 144 4.39 -0.37 19.29
N ILE A 145 3.66 0.41 18.50
CA ILE A 145 3.82 1.86 18.43
C ILE A 145 3.51 2.46 19.80
N GLY A 146 2.39 2.08 20.43
CA GLY A 146 2.04 2.55 21.78
C GLY A 146 3.13 2.23 22.81
N GLU A 147 3.67 1.01 22.81
CA GLU A 147 4.80 0.66 23.69
C GLU A 147 6.05 1.54 23.47
N MET A 148 6.39 1.84 22.21
CA MET A 148 7.55 2.69 21.89
C MET A 148 7.31 4.16 22.26
N GLU A 149 6.09 4.65 22.08
CA GLU A 149 5.69 6.00 22.48
C GLU A 149 5.74 6.14 24.00
N ASP A 150 5.20 5.17 24.75
CA ASP A 150 5.27 5.14 26.21
C ASP A 150 6.72 5.08 26.73
N GLU A 151 7.58 4.27 26.10
CA GLU A 151 8.99 4.21 26.48
C GLU A 151 9.71 5.54 26.20
N SER A 152 9.35 6.22 25.11
CA SER A 152 9.92 7.52 24.75
C SER A 152 9.44 8.61 25.70
N LEU A 153 8.14 8.64 26.05
CA LEU A 153 7.57 9.56 27.03
C LEU A 153 8.25 9.39 28.40
N LYS A 154 8.40 8.15 28.88
CA LYS A 154 9.10 7.87 30.14
C LYS A 154 10.56 8.36 30.14
N LYS A 155 11.26 8.28 29.00
CA LYS A 155 12.62 8.81 28.88
C LYS A 155 12.64 10.32 28.95
N VAL A 156 11.71 10.99 28.27
CA VAL A 156 11.58 12.46 28.31
C VAL A 156 11.23 12.92 29.71
N GLU A 157 10.24 12.30 30.37
CA GLU A 157 9.87 12.59 31.76
C GLU A 157 11.05 12.39 32.73
N ALA A 158 11.84 11.32 32.55
CA ALA A 158 13.04 11.09 33.36
C ALA A 158 14.15 12.12 33.10
N GLU A 159 14.31 12.57 31.85
CA GLU A 159 15.26 13.64 31.48
C GLU A 159 14.85 14.99 32.08
N GLU A 160 13.56 15.32 32.02
CA GLU A 160 12.99 16.54 32.61
C GLU A 160 13.19 16.56 34.13
N LEU A 161 12.86 15.46 34.82
CA LEU A 161 13.10 15.32 36.26
C LEU A 161 14.60 15.45 36.60
N CYS A 162 15.48 14.89 35.77
CA CYS A 162 16.93 15.01 35.97
C CYS A 162 17.41 16.46 35.83
N LEU A 163 16.81 17.21 34.91
CA LEU A 163 17.13 18.61 34.67
C LEU A 163 16.71 19.49 35.86
N ASP A 164 15.50 19.27 36.39
CA ASP A 164 14.99 19.97 37.57
C ASP A 164 15.87 19.72 38.81
N VAL A 165 16.28 18.47 39.03
CA VAL A 165 17.23 18.11 40.10
C VAL A 165 18.61 18.76 39.91
N ARG A 166 19.05 19.02 38.67
CA ARG A 166 20.32 19.74 38.44
C ARG A 166 20.18 21.23 38.74
N LEU A 167 19.09 21.86 38.29
CA LEU A 167 18.83 23.28 38.52
C LEU A 167 18.75 23.58 40.02
N THR A 168 18.00 22.79 40.77
CA THR A 168 17.90 22.93 42.23
C THR A 168 19.25 22.83 42.94
N LYS A 169 20.10 21.86 42.54
CA LYS A 169 21.47 21.74 43.06
C LYS A 169 22.36 22.94 42.71
N GLU A 170 22.20 23.49 41.51
CA GLU A 170 22.95 24.67 41.08
C GLU A 170 22.58 25.91 41.90
N GLU A 171 21.30 26.10 42.18
CA GLU A 171 20.83 27.17 43.07
C GLU A 171 21.40 27.04 44.49
N GLU A 172 21.42 25.83 45.06
CA GLU A 172 22.03 25.59 46.37
C GLU A 172 23.54 25.89 46.36
N CYS A 173 24.23 25.51 45.28
CA CYS A 173 25.65 25.84 45.08
C CYS A 173 25.86 27.36 45.01
N LEU A 174 25.00 28.09 44.31
CA LEU A 174 25.05 29.55 44.25
C LEU A 174 24.81 30.19 45.62
N LYS A 175 23.83 29.69 46.39
CA LYS A 175 23.58 30.14 47.78
C LYS A 175 24.82 29.93 48.65
N ARG A 176 25.44 28.75 48.61
CA ARG A 176 26.68 28.44 49.34
C ARG A 176 27.85 29.32 48.92
N ARG A 177 28.03 29.56 47.62
CA ARG A 177 29.09 30.43 47.08
C ARG A 177 28.95 31.86 47.56
N ARG A 178 27.72 32.38 47.59
CA ARG A 178 27.43 33.75 48.07
C ARG A 178 27.73 33.89 49.56
N TRP A 179 27.34 32.90 50.37
CA TRP A 179 27.67 32.86 51.80
C TRP A 179 29.19 32.86 52.05
N LEU A 180 29.94 32.03 51.30
CA LEU A 180 31.41 32.01 51.37
C LEU A 180 32.03 33.38 51.03
N LEU A 181 31.49 34.08 50.03
CA LEU A 181 31.97 35.43 49.68
C LEU A 181 31.80 36.40 50.85
N CYS A 182 30.61 36.45 51.46
CA CYS A 182 30.36 37.31 52.62
C CYS A 182 31.28 36.97 53.80
N LEU A 183 31.57 35.68 54.00
CA LEU A 183 32.49 35.24 55.04
C LEU A 183 33.93 35.70 54.77
N ILE A 184 34.39 35.62 53.52
CA ILE A 184 35.69 36.14 53.09
C ILE A 184 35.74 37.65 53.33
N ASP A 185 34.75 38.41 52.86
CA ASP A 185 34.68 39.87 53.03
C ASP A 185 34.76 40.29 54.51
N TYR A 186 34.10 39.52 55.39
CA TYR A 186 34.15 39.71 56.83
C TYR A 186 35.57 39.50 57.38
N TYR A 187 36.22 38.37 57.05
CA TYR A 187 37.57 38.08 57.54
C TYR A 187 38.62 39.01 56.94
N GLU A 188 38.51 39.39 55.68
CA GLU A 188 39.37 40.40 55.07
C GLU A 188 39.25 41.73 55.82
N SER A 189 38.03 42.15 56.14
CA SER A 189 37.80 43.38 56.92
C SER A 189 38.43 43.29 58.31
N LYS A 190 38.38 42.12 58.94
CA LYS A 190 39.04 41.85 60.23
C LYS A 190 40.57 41.88 60.11
N ILE A 191 41.13 41.27 59.06
CA ILE A 191 42.56 41.29 58.74
C ILE A 191 43.02 42.73 58.48
N ARG A 192 42.28 43.50 57.68
CA ARG A 192 42.56 44.93 57.42
C ARG A 192 42.62 45.74 58.72
N LYS A 193 41.71 45.48 59.67
CA LYS A 193 41.74 46.12 61.01
C LYS A 193 43.00 45.77 61.79
N PHE A 194 43.39 44.50 61.83
CA PHE A 194 44.62 44.07 62.51
C PHE A 194 45.89 44.60 61.83
N GLN A 195 45.91 44.69 60.50
CA GLN A 195 47.01 45.30 59.75
C GLN A 195 47.15 46.79 60.05
N LYS A 196 46.03 47.54 60.08
CA LYS A 196 46.03 48.95 60.51
C LYS A 196 46.56 49.11 61.93
N GLN A 197 46.13 48.27 62.88
CA GLN A 197 46.64 48.29 64.26
C GLN A 197 48.14 47.96 64.37
N ARG A 198 48.69 47.18 63.44
CA ARG A 198 50.16 46.96 63.36
C ARG A 198 50.89 48.19 62.83
N GLN A 199 50.37 48.84 61.79
CA GLN A 199 50.94 50.10 61.27
C GLN A 199 50.98 51.20 62.34
N TYR A 200 49.93 51.35 63.16
CA TYR A 200 49.95 52.28 64.29
C TYR A 200 51.00 51.96 65.38
N LYS A 201 51.50 50.72 65.43
CA LYS A 201 52.58 50.31 66.35
C LYS A 201 53.97 50.36 65.69
N GLU A 202 54.06 50.24 64.37
CA GLU A 202 55.30 50.40 63.60
C GLU A 202 55.68 51.88 63.43
N ASP A 203 54.73 52.81 63.43
CA ASP A 203 55.02 54.26 63.40
C ASP A 203 55.68 54.80 64.69
N GLU A 204 55.82 53.98 65.75
CA GLU A 204 56.64 54.29 66.94
C GLU A 204 58.05 53.66 66.91
N SER A 205 58.45 52.95 65.86
CA SER A 205 59.80 52.41 65.76
C SER A 205 60.27 52.34 64.31
N GLN A 206 61.11 53.32 63.94
CA GLN A 206 61.92 53.30 62.73
C GLN A 206 62.84 52.07 62.71
N SER A 207 62.59 51.14 61.80
CA SER A 207 63.66 50.44 61.06
C SER A 207 63.09 49.80 59.81
N GLU A 208 63.53 50.34 58.68
CA GLU A 208 63.34 49.82 57.33
C GLU A 208 63.89 48.40 57.17
N ASP A 209 63.38 47.75 56.11
CA ASP A 209 63.99 46.66 55.37
C ASP A 209 64.15 45.29 56.05
N ASP A 210 63.14 44.42 55.87
CA ASP A 210 63.37 43.01 55.47
C ASP A 210 62.05 42.23 55.24
N PHE A 211 61.26 42.61 54.24
CA PHE A 211 60.05 41.81 53.88
C PHE A 211 59.90 41.52 52.39
N ARG A 212 61.02 41.31 51.69
CA ARG A 212 61.03 40.77 50.31
C ARG A 212 61.61 39.35 50.20
N SER A 213 61.89 38.67 51.32
CA SER A 213 62.47 37.31 51.33
C SER A 213 61.58 36.24 52.00
N LEU A 214 60.26 36.38 51.90
CA LEU A 214 59.33 35.31 52.29
C LEU A 214 58.62 34.69 51.06
N SER A 215 59.34 34.55 49.95
CA SER A 215 58.89 33.71 48.83
C SER A 215 59.14 32.24 49.18
N ALA A 216 58.28 31.71 50.04
CA ALA A 216 58.02 30.30 50.27
C ALA A 216 59.23 29.41 50.66
N SER A 217 59.12 28.77 51.83
CA SER A 217 59.99 27.67 52.27
C SER A 217 60.38 26.74 51.10
N PRO A 218 61.65 26.30 50.95
CA PRO A 218 62.12 25.42 49.87
C PRO A 218 61.21 24.22 49.60
N THR A 219 60.55 23.71 50.64
CA THR A 219 59.56 22.63 50.58
C THR A 219 58.31 22.99 49.76
N TYR A 220 57.79 24.20 49.89
CA TYR A 220 56.59 24.66 49.17
C TYR A 220 56.89 24.96 47.70
N LYS A 221 58.08 25.50 47.40
CA LYS A 221 58.55 25.67 46.01
C LYS A 221 58.71 24.33 45.29
N GLY A 222 59.23 23.32 45.99
CA GLY A 222 59.30 21.95 45.49
C GLY A 222 57.93 21.34 45.20
N LEU A 223 56.96 21.54 46.11
CA LEU A 223 55.59 21.08 45.92
C LEU A 223 54.89 21.77 44.73
N LEU A 224 55.03 23.09 44.61
CA LEU A 224 54.50 23.86 43.47
C LEU A 224 55.06 23.35 42.14
N MET A 225 56.36 23.08 42.08
CA MET A 225 56.99 22.58 40.86
C MET A 225 56.58 21.14 40.55
N SER A 226 56.37 20.31 41.58
CA SER A 226 55.80 18.97 41.42
C SER A 226 54.36 19.00 40.90
N LEU A 227 53.49 19.85 41.45
CA LEU A 227 52.12 20.03 40.98
C LEU A 227 52.09 20.59 39.53
N GLN A 228 53.00 21.51 39.21
CA GLN A 228 53.13 22.05 37.86
C GLN A 228 53.60 20.98 36.85
N ASN A 229 54.55 20.12 37.25
CA ASN A 229 54.96 18.98 36.42
C ASN A 229 53.82 17.97 36.25
N GLN A 230 53.10 17.65 37.32
CA GLN A 230 51.96 16.74 37.27
C GLN A 230 50.84 17.28 36.37
N LEU A 231 50.59 18.60 36.40
CA LEU A 231 49.65 19.26 35.50
C LEU A 231 50.12 19.16 34.04
N LYS A 232 51.41 19.39 33.78
CA LYS A 232 52.00 19.25 32.44
C LYS A 232 51.92 17.83 31.91
N GLU A 233 52.22 16.84 32.74
CA GLU A 233 52.15 15.41 32.40
C GLU A 233 50.71 14.95 32.14
N SER A 234 49.75 15.39 32.98
CA SER A 234 48.33 15.11 32.78
C SER A 234 47.82 15.70 31.47
N LYS A 235 48.27 16.91 31.10
CA LYS A 235 47.91 17.57 29.85
C LYS A 235 48.45 16.81 28.63
N SER A 236 49.72 16.39 28.66
CA SER A 236 50.27 15.55 27.58
C SER A 236 49.57 14.20 27.46
N LYS A 237 49.11 13.62 28.58
CA LYS A 237 48.37 12.35 28.57
C LYS A 237 46.98 12.52 27.94
N ILE A 238 46.32 13.65 28.21
CA ILE A 238 45.06 14.01 27.55
C ILE A 238 45.27 14.16 26.04
N ASP A 239 46.33 14.85 25.60
CA ASP A 239 46.60 15.04 24.17
C ASP A 239 46.82 13.70 23.44
N VAL A 240 47.56 12.76 24.05
CA VAL A 240 47.73 11.40 23.52
C VAL A 240 46.40 10.66 23.43
N LEU A 241 45.60 10.67 24.51
CA LEU A 241 44.29 10.01 24.52
C LEU A 241 43.31 10.62 23.51
N LEU A 242 43.38 11.93 23.28
CA LEU A 242 42.59 12.60 22.24
C LEU A 242 43.01 12.13 20.84
N SER A 243 44.31 12.00 20.59
CA SER A 243 44.80 11.45 19.31
C SER A 243 44.40 9.99 19.10
N GLU A 244 44.44 9.18 20.15
CA GLU A 244 44.02 7.77 20.11
C GLU A 244 42.52 7.65 19.87
N LYS A 245 41.72 8.46 20.56
CA LYS A 245 40.26 8.54 20.35
C LYS A 245 39.92 8.94 18.92
N LEU A 246 40.67 9.87 18.32
CA LEU A 246 40.49 10.26 16.92
C LEU A 246 40.82 9.11 15.96
N ASN A 247 41.89 8.35 16.22
CA ASN A 247 42.25 7.18 15.42
C ASN A 247 41.22 6.07 15.55
N LEU A 248 40.77 5.75 16.77
CA LEU A 248 39.71 4.77 17.01
C LEU A 248 38.39 5.17 16.34
N GLN A 249 38.09 6.47 16.27
CA GLN A 249 36.92 6.98 15.57
C GLN A 249 37.03 6.76 14.06
N LYS A 250 38.20 7.01 13.45
CA LYS A 250 38.46 6.69 12.04
C LYS A 250 38.40 5.18 11.77
N ASP A 251 38.88 4.35 12.69
CA ASP A 251 38.79 2.89 12.60
C ASP A 251 37.33 2.41 12.71
N LEU A 252 36.50 3.09 13.50
CA LEU A 252 35.06 2.80 13.59
C LEU A 252 34.32 3.22 12.30
N GLU A 253 34.67 4.36 11.71
CA GLU A 253 34.08 4.87 10.47
C GLU A 253 34.50 4.06 9.23
N SER A 254 35.70 3.47 9.25
CA SER A 254 36.19 2.59 8.18
C SER A 254 35.73 1.13 8.29
N ARG A 255 35.01 0.76 9.37
CA ARG A 255 34.47 -0.59 9.50
C ARG A 255 33.33 -0.81 8.51
N PRO A 256 33.36 -1.91 7.74
CA PRO A 256 32.27 -2.25 6.85
C PRO A 256 30.97 -2.40 7.64
N THR A 257 29.89 -1.83 7.11
CA THR A 257 28.58 -1.89 7.75
C THR A 257 28.09 -3.35 7.83
N GLN A 258 27.19 -3.64 8.78
CA GLN A 258 26.65 -5.00 8.96
C GLN A 258 26.03 -5.55 7.66
N HIS A 259 25.49 -4.66 6.82
CA HIS A 259 24.96 -4.99 5.51
C HIS A 259 26.06 -5.41 4.52
N GLU A 260 27.17 -4.67 4.41
CA GLU A 260 28.30 -5.01 3.56
C GLU A 260 28.98 -6.32 3.99
N LEU A 261 29.11 -6.55 5.29
CA LEU A 261 29.64 -7.81 5.82
C LEU A 261 28.74 -9.00 5.43
N ARG A 262 27.41 -8.82 5.43
CA ARG A 262 26.47 -9.85 4.95
C ARG A 262 26.65 -10.10 3.45
N LEU A 263 26.88 -9.05 2.67
CA LEU A 263 27.12 -9.15 1.23
C LEU A 263 28.42 -9.90 0.93
N TYR A 264 29.53 -9.54 1.58
CA TYR A 264 30.81 -10.25 1.46
C TYR A 264 30.68 -11.70 1.90
N LYS A 265 29.98 -11.98 3.01
CA LYS A 265 29.71 -13.35 3.46
C LYS A 265 28.90 -14.16 2.43
N GLN A 266 27.97 -13.51 1.74
CA GLN A 266 27.19 -14.13 0.67
C GLN A 266 28.05 -14.40 -0.57
N GLN A 267 28.95 -13.48 -0.93
CA GLN A 267 29.92 -13.67 -2.02
C GLN A 267 30.89 -14.81 -1.73
N VAL A 268 31.45 -14.85 -0.51
CA VAL A 268 32.32 -15.96 -0.07
C VAL A 268 31.58 -17.29 -0.14
N LYS A 269 30.32 -17.36 0.32
CA LYS A 269 29.51 -18.58 0.19
C LYS A 269 29.26 -18.99 -1.27
N LYS A 270 29.12 -18.04 -2.19
CA LYS A 270 29.00 -18.35 -3.64
C LYS A 270 30.32 -18.91 -4.18
N LEU A 271 31.45 -18.31 -3.81
CA LEU A 271 32.79 -18.78 -4.19
C LEU A 271 33.09 -20.16 -3.59
N GLU A 272 32.76 -20.41 -2.32
CA GLU A 272 32.88 -21.72 -1.68
C GLU A 272 32.05 -22.80 -2.39
N LYS A 273 30.82 -22.46 -2.80
CA LYS A 273 29.98 -23.37 -3.58
C LYS A 273 30.58 -23.64 -4.96
N ALA A 274 31.13 -22.63 -5.63
CA ALA A 274 31.80 -22.79 -6.92
C ALA A 274 33.05 -23.66 -6.79
N LEU A 275 33.88 -23.42 -5.77
CA LEU A 275 35.08 -24.21 -5.48
C LEU A 275 34.73 -25.67 -5.16
N LYS A 276 33.69 -25.91 -4.36
CA LYS A 276 33.22 -27.26 -4.03
C LYS A 276 32.68 -28.01 -5.25
N LYS A 277 32.07 -27.31 -6.21
CA LYS A 277 31.68 -27.90 -7.50
C LYS A 277 32.91 -28.22 -8.36
N ASN A 278 33.91 -27.34 -8.37
CA ASN A 278 35.15 -27.55 -9.12
C ASN A 278 35.96 -28.75 -8.59
N ILE A 279 36.11 -28.88 -7.27
CA ILE A 279 36.76 -30.04 -6.65
C ILE A 279 36.04 -31.35 -7.04
N LYS A 280 34.70 -31.36 -6.99
CA LYS A 280 33.90 -32.52 -7.44
C LYS A 280 34.08 -32.85 -8.92
N LEU A 281 34.21 -31.83 -9.78
CA LEU A 281 34.52 -32.04 -11.20
C LEU A 281 35.93 -32.59 -11.38
N GLN A 282 36.89 -32.14 -10.58
CA GLN A 282 38.27 -32.62 -10.59
C GLN A 282 38.39 -34.08 -10.11
N ASP A 283 37.58 -34.49 -9.14
CA ASP A 283 37.46 -35.88 -8.68
C ASP A 283 36.85 -36.78 -9.76
N LEU A 284 35.80 -36.31 -10.46
CA LEU A 284 35.19 -37.02 -11.59
C LEU A 284 36.15 -37.16 -12.78
N ILE A 285 36.95 -36.12 -13.06
CA ILE A 285 37.99 -36.16 -14.09
C ILE A 285 39.14 -37.10 -13.68
N SER A 286 39.47 -37.18 -12.39
CA SER A 286 40.51 -38.08 -11.88
C SER A 286 40.05 -39.54 -11.91
N GLN A 287 38.78 -39.83 -11.65
CA GLN A 287 38.19 -41.16 -11.85
C GLN A 287 38.12 -41.56 -13.33
N LYS A 288 37.86 -40.62 -14.24
CA LYS A 288 37.81 -40.89 -15.69
C LYS A 288 39.19 -41.15 -16.31
N LYS A 289 40.28 -40.74 -15.67
CA LYS A 289 41.66 -41.00 -16.12
C LYS A 289 42.26 -42.33 -15.60
N ALA A 290 41.56 -43.05 -14.72
CA ALA A 290 42.08 -44.27 -14.10
C ALA A 290 41.67 -45.57 -14.83
N ASP A 291 40.63 -45.55 -15.68
CA ASP A 291 40.04 -46.79 -16.23
C ASP A 291 40.33 -47.12 -17.69
N ASP A 292 41.07 -46.29 -18.45
CA ASP A 292 41.46 -46.66 -19.81
C ASP A 292 42.97 -46.57 -20.01
N LYS A 293 43.63 -47.70 -19.80
CA LYS A 293 44.99 -47.96 -20.29
C LYS A 293 45.02 -49.31 -20.99
N LYS A 294 44.77 -49.33 -22.30
CA LYS A 294 45.32 -50.34 -23.23
C LYS A 294 45.36 -49.83 -24.68
N GLU A 295 46.59 -49.58 -25.10
CA GLU A 295 47.18 -49.70 -26.44
C GLU A 295 46.65 -48.92 -27.67
N LYS A 296 47.60 -48.13 -28.21
CA LYS A 296 47.99 -47.98 -29.63
C LYS A 296 47.04 -47.23 -30.58
N ASP A 297 47.35 -45.98 -30.85
CA ASP A 297 48.23 -45.53 -31.96
C ASP A 297 47.91 -44.04 -32.25
N GLU A 298 48.95 -43.22 -32.44
CA GLU A 298 48.83 -41.89 -33.05
C GLU A 298 48.20 -42.01 -34.46
N PRO A 299 47.41 -41.02 -34.95
CA PRO A 299 47.98 -39.69 -35.25
C PRO A 299 47.01 -38.47 -35.16
N SER A 300 47.60 -37.29 -35.39
CA SER A 300 46.99 -36.08 -35.97
C SER A 300 46.67 -34.92 -35.01
N GLU A 301 47.63 -33.99 -34.92
CA GLU A 301 47.51 -32.66 -34.33
C GLU A 301 46.53 -31.72 -35.09
N ASP A 302 45.92 -32.15 -36.20
CA ASP A 302 45.14 -31.26 -37.10
C ASP A 302 43.72 -30.93 -36.60
N ASN A 303 43.14 -31.75 -35.71
CA ASN A 303 41.77 -31.53 -35.21
C ASN A 303 41.68 -30.52 -34.05
N GLN A 304 42.76 -30.28 -33.31
CA GLN A 304 42.76 -29.32 -32.19
C GLN A 304 42.94 -27.87 -32.67
N GLN A 305 43.73 -27.64 -33.73
CA GLN A 305 43.80 -26.34 -34.38
C GLN A 305 42.48 -25.96 -35.06
N GLN A 306 41.82 -26.89 -35.78
CA GLN A 306 40.57 -26.60 -36.50
C GLN A 306 39.46 -26.14 -35.55
N ALA A 307 39.27 -26.83 -34.42
CA ALA A 307 38.28 -26.46 -33.40
C ALA A 307 38.57 -25.10 -32.73
N LEU A 308 39.85 -24.74 -32.57
CA LEU A 308 40.27 -23.43 -32.05
C LEU A 308 40.03 -22.30 -33.08
N THR A 309 40.23 -22.55 -34.38
CA THR A 309 39.86 -21.59 -35.44
C THR A 309 38.35 -21.40 -35.51
N ASP A 310 37.56 -22.46 -35.47
CA ASP A 310 36.10 -22.38 -35.58
C ASP A 310 35.49 -21.65 -34.37
N GLN A 311 36.03 -21.84 -33.17
CA GLN A 311 35.66 -21.06 -31.98
C GLN A 311 35.99 -19.56 -32.12
N ARG A 312 37.10 -19.22 -32.80
CA ARG A 312 37.54 -17.84 -33.00
C ARG A 312 36.64 -17.11 -34.01
N TYR A 313 36.33 -17.74 -35.14
CA TYR A 313 35.39 -17.20 -36.13
C TYR A 313 34.00 -16.98 -35.52
N PHE A 314 33.55 -17.89 -34.66
CA PHE A 314 32.27 -17.79 -33.98
C PHE A 314 32.20 -16.61 -33.00
N GLN A 315 33.26 -16.39 -32.22
CA GLN A 315 33.35 -15.20 -31.35
C GLN A 315 33.41 -13.89 -32.15
N ASP A 316 34.08 -13.87 -33.28
CA ASP A 316 34.19 -12.67 -34.11
C ASP A 316 32.87 -12.34 -34.85
N LEU A 317 32.12 -13.38 -35.26
CA LEU A 317 30.75 -13.23 -35.75
C LEU A 317 29.83 -12.63 -34.69
N TYR A 318 29.89 -13.13 -33.45
CA TYR A 318 29.10 -12.60 -32.34
C TYR A 318 29.41 -11.13 -32.04
N LYS A 319 30.70 -10.75 -32.02
CA LYS A 319 31.10 -9.34 -31.83
C LYS A 319 30.56 -8.46 -32.95
N SER A 320 30.65 -8.91 -34.20
CA SER A 320 30.18 -8.16 -35.36
C SER A 320 28.66 -7.99 -35.34
N LEU A 321 27.93 -9.06 -35.00
CA LEU A 321 26.48 -9.02 -34.88
C LEU A 321 26.03 -8.11 -33.72
N LYS A 322 26.76 -8.13 -32.60
CA LYS A 322 26.52 -7.23 -31.47
C LYS A 322 26.79 -5.76 -31.80
N LEU A 323 27.77 -5.49 -32.65
CA LEU A 323 28.03 -4.13 -33.14
C LEU A 323 26.88 -3.66 -34.03
N LEU A 324 26.42 -4.53 -34.93
CA LEU A 324 25.32 -4.25 -35.85
C LEU A 324 23.98 -4.08 -35.12
N SER A 325 23.72 -4.85 -34.06
CA SER A 325 22.51 -4.72 -33.25
C SER A 325 22.50 -3.41 -32.46
N ALA A 326 23.65 -2.94 -31.96
CA ALA A 326 23.77 -1.64 -31.31
C ALA A 326 23.48 -0.46 -32.27
N GLU A 327 23.78 -0.62 -33.56
CA GLU A 327 23.54 0.40 -34.59
C GLU A 327 22.07 0.43 -35.05
N LEU A 328 21.47 -0.74 -35.30
CA LEU A 328 20.10 -0.84 -35.85
C LEU A 328 19.01 -0.77 -34.77
N VAL A 329 19.29 -1.28 -33.56
CA VAL A 329 18.33 -1.37 -32.45
C VAL A 329 18.96 -0.95 -31.10
N PRO A 330 19.20 0.36 -30.88
CA PRO A 330 19.89 0.87 -29.69
C PRO A 330 19.11 0.70 -28.38
N TRP A 331 17.81 0.42 -28.45
CA TRP A 331 16.90 0.37 -27.31
C TRP A 331 16.87 -1.01 -26.62
N HIS A 332 17.40 -2.05 -27.27
CA HIS A 332 17.56 -3.36 -26.64
C HIS A 332 18.85 -3.41 -25.84
N ASN A 333 18.71 -3.39 -24.53
CA ASN A 333 19.79 -3.74 -23.62
C ASN A 333 19.98 -5.26 -23.65
N LEU A 334 20.77 -5.76 -24.61
CA LEU A 334 21.31 -7.12 -24.54
C LEU A 334 22.04 -7.22 -23.19
N LYS A 335 21.40 -7.94 -22.25
CA LYS A 335 21.88 -8.14 -20.89
C LYS A 335 23.37 -8.50 -20.97
N LYS A 336 24.18 -7.87 -20.12
CA LYS A 336 25.58 -8.27 -19.90
C LYS A 336 25.57 -9.75 -19.50
N GLN A 337 25.72 -10.65 -20.47
CA GLN A 337 25.97 -12.05 -20.17
C GLN A 337 27.35 -12.10 -19.51
N ASP A 338 27.39 -12.73 -18.35
CA ASP A 338 28.63 -13.01 -17.64
C ASP A 338 29.59 -13.71 -18.61
N GLU A 339 30.86 -13.29 -18.62
CA GLU A 339 31.93 -13.78 -19.50
C GLU A 339 32.22 -15.30 -19.36
N ASN A 340 31.44 -16.02 -18.55
CA ASN A 340 31.58 -17.44 -18.22
C ASN A 340 30.49 -18.36 -18.82
N GLU A 341 29.49 -17.84 -19.54
CA GLU A 341 28.56 -18.67 -20.32
C GLU A 341 29.02 -18.71 -21.79
N GLY A 342 29.34 -19.91 -22.29
CA GLY A 342 29.71 -20.08 -23.69
C GLY A 342 28.57 -19.62 -24.60
N ILE A 343 28.88 -18.68 -25.50
CA ILE A 343 27.95 -18.17 -26.53
C ILE A 343 27.42 -19.36 -27.32
N LYS A 344 26.10 -19.52 -27.41
CA LYS A 344 25.51 -20.60 -28.20
C LYS A 344 24.94 -20.09 -29.52
N VAL A 345 24.76 -20.98 -30.49
CA VAL A 345 24.21 -20.64 -31.81
C VAL A 345 22.78 -20.12 -31.69
N GLU A 346 22.03 -20.60 -30.70
CA GLU A 346 20.67 -20.14 -30.40
C GLU A 346 20.64 -18.65 -30.01
N ASP A 347 21.68 -18.16 -29.32
CA ASP A 347 21.76 -16.75 -28.93
C ASP A 347 22.01 -15.84 -30.14
N LEU A 348 22.81 -16.29 -31.11
CA LEU A 348 23.02 -15.58 -32.38
C LEU A 348 21.77 -15.57 -33.25
N LEU A 349 21.09 -16.72 -33.35
CA LEU A 349 19.85 -16.84 -34.11
C LEU A 349 18.79 -15.89 -33.57
N PHE A 350 18.65 -15.83 -32.24
CA PHE A 350 17.74 -14.91 -31.57
C PHE A 350 18.04 -13.44 -31.86
N ILE A 351 19.33 -13.04 -31.88
CA ILE A 351 19.71 -11.66 -32.22
C ILE A 351 19.33 -11.34 -33.68
N VAL A 352 19.61 -12.25 -34.62
CA VAL A 352 19.26 -12.05 -36.03
C VAL A 352 17.75 -11.98 -36.24
N ASP A 353 16.98 -12.90 -35.64
CA ASP A 353 15.52 -12.93 -35.76
C ASP A 353 14.90 -11.65 -35.16
N THR A 354 15.41 -11.20 -34.01
CA THR A 354 14.98 -9.93 -33.39
C THR A 354 15.27 -8.74 -34.32
N MET A 355 16.43 -8.72 -34.99
CA MET A 355 16.78 -7.64 -35.93
C MET A 355 15.92 -7.66 -37.19
N LEU A 356 15.58 -8.85 -37.70
CA LEU A 356 14.70 -8.99 -38.87
C LEU A 356 13.28 -8.54 -38.55
N GLU A 357 12.74 -8.93 -37.40
CA GLU A 357 11.40 -8.55 -36.96
C GLU A 357 11.28 -7.04 -36.69
N GLU A 358 12.33 -6.39 -36.19
CA GLU A 358 12.32 -4.93 -36.03
C GLU A 358 12.46 -4.15 -37.34
N VAL A 359 13.29 -4.62 -38.29
CA VAL A 359 13.38 -4.00 -39.62
C VAL A 359 12.04 -4.07 -40.35
N GLU A 360 11.30 -5.18 -40.19
CA GLU A 360 9.98 -5.37 -40.78
C GLU A 360 8.90 -4.48 -40.10
N ASN A 361 9.05 -4.16 -38.81
CA ASN A 361 8.16 -3.25 -38.09
C ASN A 361 8.43 -1.75 -38.37
N LYS A 362 9.66 -1.36 -38.70
CA LYS A 362 10.00 0.05 -39.01
C LYS A 362 9.28 0.61 -40.24
N GLU A 363 8.83 -0.25 -41.16
CA GLU A 363 8.07 0.19 -42.35
C GLU A 363 6.62 0.58 -42.03
N LYS A 364 6.09 0.20 -40.86
CA LYS A 364 4.68 0.44 -40.46
C LYS A 364 4.48 1.59 -39.46
N ASP A 365 5.51 2.02 -38.74
CA ASP A 365 5.41 3.00 -37.64
C ASP A 365 5.91 4.42 -38.00
N SER A 366 5.50 4.95 -39.15
CA SER A 366 5.80 6.34 -39.55
C SER A 366 5.16 7.43 -38.64
N ASN A 367 4.42 7.03 -37.62
CA ASN A 367 3.72 7.91 -36.67
C ASN A 367 4.26 7.87 -35.22
N MET A 368 5.42 7.25 -34.96
CA MET A 368 6.04 7.33 -33.63
C MET A 368 6.51 8.78 -33.35
N PRO A 369 6.03 9.45 -32.28
CA PRO A 369 6.50 10.78 -31.93
C PRO A 369 8.02 10.75 -31.71
N ASN A 370 8.74 11.71 -32.30
CA ASN A 370 10.19 11.84 -32.18
C ASN A 370 10.61 11.67 -30.72
N VAL A 371 11.55 10.76 -30.45
CA VAL A 371 12.06 10.43 -29.11
C VAL A 371 12.47 11.68 -28.33
N GLN A 372 12.94 12.73 -29.02
CA GLN A 372 13.27 14.03 -28.44
C GLN A 372 12.03 14.74 -27.84
N ILE A 373 10.88 14.63 -28.49
CA ILE A 373 9.60 15.18 -28.01
C ILE A 373 9.12 14.40 -26.79
N LEU A 374 9.18 13.07 -26.83
CA LEU A 374 8.81 12.21 -25.69
C LEU A 374 9.71 12.48 -24.49
N GLN A 375 11.01 12.59 -24.71
CA GLN A 375 11.97 12.93 -23.66
C GLN A 375 11.76 14.35 -23.13
N ALA A 376 11.38 15.32 -23.97
CA ALA A 376 11.02 16.66 -23.55
C ALA A 376 9.75 16.68 -22.69
N ILE A 377 8.71 15.92 -23.06
CA ILE A 377 7.47 15.77 -22.28
C ILE A 377 7.77 15.15 -20.92
N VAL A 378 8.55 14.08 -20.88
CA VAL A 378 8.91 13.41 -19.63
C VAL A 378 9.79 14.31 -18.75
N SER A 379 10.73 15.05 -19.34
CA SER A 379 11.56 16.03 -18.62
C SER A 379 10.71 17.17 -18.05
N HIS A 380 9.67 17.60 -18.77
CA HIS A 380 8.74 18.61 -18.28
C HIS A 380 7.96 18.07 -17.07
N PHE A 381 7.43 16.85 -17.17
CA PHE A 381 6.74 16.19 -16.06
C PHE A 381 7.63 16.05 -14.82
N GLN A 382 8.89 15.64 -15.01
CA GLN A 382 9.86 15.53 -13.92
C GLN A 382 10.09 16.86 -13.19
N LYS A 383 10.09 17.99 -13.91
CA LYS A 383 10.19 19.32 -13.31
C LYS A 383 8.90 19.79 -12.64
N LEU A 384 7.74 19.45 -13.21
CA LEU A 384 6.44 19.89 -12.67
C LEU A 384 6.09 19.18 -11.36
N PHE A 385 6.50 17.92 -11.22
CA PHE A 385 6.16 17.06 -10.09
C PHE A 385 7.37 16.64 -9.22
N ASP A 386 8.50 17.33 -9.37
CA ASP A 386 9.76 17.12 -8.62
C ASP A 386 10.24 15.67 -8.58
N VAL A 387 10.31 15.03 -9.75
CA VAL A 387 10.72 13.63 -9.88
C VAL A 387 12.17 13.55 -10.39
N PRO A 388 13.14 13.13 -9.56
CA PRO A 388 14.55 13.13 -9.93
C PRO A 388 14.94 12.04 -10.94
N SER A 389 14.13 10.98 -11.11
CA SER A 389 14.46 9.84 -11.97
C SER A 389 13.32 9.47 -12.94
N LEU A 390 13.68 9.01 -14.14
CA LEU A 390 12.73 8.53 -15.15
C LEU A 390 11.86 7.39 -14.61
N THR A 391 12.45 6.48 -13.83
CA THR A 391 11.74 5.36 -13.19
C THR A 391 10.69 5.83 -12.18
N GLY A 392 10.90 6.99 -11.55
CA GLY A 392 9.95 7.58 -10.61
C GLY A 392 8.75 8.27 -11.28
N VAL A 393 8.80 8.52 -12.60
CA VAL A 393 7.74 9.23 -13.32
C VAL A 393 6.44 8.44 -13.30
N TYR A 394 6.50 7.13 -13.56
CA TYR A 394 5.31 6.29 -13.60
C TYR A 394 4.65 6.13 -12.21
N PRO A 395 5.39 5.82 -11.12
CA PRO A 395 4.86 5.86 -9.76
C PRO A 395 4.24 7.21 -9.41
N ARG A 396 4.91 8.33 -9.73
CA ARG A 396 4.42 9.67 -9.43
C ARG A 396 3.16 10.01 -10.22
N MET A 397 3.10 9.62 -11.48
CA MET A 397 1.91 9.79 -12.32
C MET A 397 0.71 9.04 -11.74
N ASN A 398 0.91 7.79 -11.31
CA ASN A 398 -0.14 7.02 -10.66
C ASN A 398 -0.60 7.68 -9.35
N GLU A 399 0.33 8.19 -8.54
CA GLU A 399 0.01 8.95 -7.34
C GLU A 399 -0.82 10.20 -7.65
N VAL A 400 -0.45 10.97 -8.68
CA VAL A 400 -1.22 12.15 -9.13
C VAL A 400 -2.63 11.75 -9.55
N TYR A 401 -2.81 10.65 -10.29
CA TYR A 401 -4.14 10.16 -10.66
C TYR A 401 -4.96 9.72 -9.45
N THR A 402 -4.36 9.00 -8.51
CA THR A 402 -5.02 8.59 -7.27
C THR A 402 -5.45 9.81 -6.46
N ARG A 403 -4.54 10.77 -6.24
CA ARG A 403 -4.83 12.02 -5.51
C ARG A 403 -5.91 12.86 -6.19
N LEU A 404 -5.90 12.94 -7.52
CA LEU A 404 -6.92 13.65 -8.27
C LEU A 404 -8.29 12.94 -8.14
N GLY A 405 -8.30 11.61 -8.14
CA GLY A 405 -9.49 10.81 -7.89
C GLY A 405 -10.04 11.01 -6.47
N GLU A 406 -9.18 10.94 -5.46
CA GLU A 406 -9.51 11.22 -4.05
C GLU A 406 -10.09 12.63 -3.89
N MET A 407 -9.46 13.64 -4.49
CA MET A 407 -9.89 15.03 -4.38
C MET A 407 -11.22 15.27 -5.09
N ASN A 408 -11.43 14.71 -6.29
CA ASN A 408 -12.72 14.78 -6.97
C ASN A 408 -13.82 14.07 -6.18
N ASN A 409 -13.50 12.96 -5.51
CA ASN A 409 -14.45 12.26 -4.65
C ASN A 409 -14.80 13.10 -3.41
N ALA A 410 -13.80 13.69 -2.75
CA ALA A 410 -14.00 14.58 -1.62
C ALA A 410 -14.85 15.81 -2.01
N VAL A 411 -14.58 16.41 -3.16
CA VAL A 411 -15.37 17.53 -3.71
C VAL A 411 -16.81 17.09 -3.94
N ARG A 412 -17.05 15.93 -4.56
CA ARG A 412 -18.40 15.40 -4.78
C ARG A 412 -19.13 15.15 -3.46
N ASN A 413 -18.48 14.51 -2.50
CA ASN A 413 -19.05 14.26 -1.17
C ASN A 413 -19.41 15.57 -0.47
N LEU A 414 -18.57 16.60 -0.56
CA LEU A 414 -18.86 17.92 -0.02
C LEU A 414 -19.98 18.62 -0.78
N GLN A 415 -20.08 18.47 -2.10
CA GLN A 415 -21.21 18.99 -2.89
C GLN A 415 -22.51 18.31 -2.47
N GLU A 416 -22.52 16.98 -2.30
CA GLU A 416 -23.68 16.22 -1.85
C GLU A 416 -24.11 16.62 -0.44
N LEU A 417 -23.15 16.72 0.50
CA LEU A 417 -23.42 17.11 1.88
C LEU A 417 -23.98 18.53 2.00
N LEU A 418 -23.54 19.43 1.10
CA LEU A 418 -23.97 20.83 1.06
C LEU A 418 -25.12 21.08 0.08
N GLU A 419 -25.67 20.02 -0.53
CA GLU A 419 -26.73 20.07 -1.55
C GLU A 419 -26.44 21.07 -2.68
N LEU A 420 -25.17 21.18 -3.09
CA LEU A 420 -24.75 22.02 -4.21
C LEU A 420 -24.87 21.26 -5.53
N ASP A 421 -25.30 21.94 -6.59
CA ASP A 421 -25.35 21.35 -7.92
C ASP A 421 -23.98 20.78 -8.33
N SER A 422 -23.96 19.61 -8.98
CA SER A 422 -22.73 18.95 -9.43
C SER A 422 -21.92 19.76 -10.46
N SER A 423 -22.53 20.78 -11.07
CA SER A 423 -21.87 21.77 -11.93
C SER A 423 -21.27 22.96 -11.18
N SER A 424 -21.41 23.03 -9.85
CA SER A 424 -20.91 24.14 -9.04
C SER A 424 -19.39 24.18 -9.04
N SER A 425 -18.82 25.38 -9.20
CA SER A 425 -17.37 25.54 -9.20
C SER A 425 -16.76 25.27 -7.83
N LEU A 426 -15.49 24.82 -7.81
CA LEU A 426 -14.75 24.58 -6.57
C LEU A 426 -14.72 25.81 -5.65
N CYS A 427 -14.65 27.02 -6.24
CA CYS A 427 -14.64 28.27 -5.50
C CYS A 427 -15.94 28.48 -4.72
N VAL A 428 -17.10 28.16 -5.32
CA VAL A 428 -18.40 28.27 -4.65
C VAL A 428 -18.47 27.31 -3.47
N LEU A 429 -18.05 26.05 -3.66
CA LEU A 429 -17.99 25.05 -2.58
C LEU A 429 -17.10 25.50 -1.42
N VAL A 430 -15.88 25.96 -1.71
CA VAL A 430 -14.96 26.42 -0.65
C VAL A 430 -15.54 27.64 0.07
N SER A 431 -16.23 28.54 -0.66
CA SER A 431 -16.86 29.71 -0.06
C SER A 431 -18.05 29.35 0.84
N THR A 432 -18.84 28.32 0.50
CA THR A 432 -19.98 27.87 1.32
C THR A 432 -19.50 27.12 2.56
N VAL A 433 -18.51 26.23 2.41
CA VAL A 433 -17.81 25.61 3.56
C VAL A 433 -17.23 26.69 4.48
N GLY A 434 -16.55 27.69 3.92
CA GLY A 434 -15.98 28.79 4.69
C GLY A 434 -17.04 29.63 5.42
N LYS A 435 -18.23 29.82 4.85
CA LYS A 435 -19.37 30.47 5.54
C LYS A 435 -19.90 29.61 6.69
N LEU A 436 -20.05 28.29 6.48
CA LEU A 436 -20.49 27.37 7.52
C LEU A 436 -19.51 27.29 8.68
N CYS A 437 -18.21 27.22 8.39
CA CYS A 437 -17.18 27.25 9.44
C CYS A 437 -17.24 28.53 10.27
N ARG A 438 -17.49 29.70 9.64
CA ARG A 438 -17.67 30.95 10.39
C ARG A 438 -18.92 30.91 11.27
N LEU A 439 -20.05 30.44 10.74
CA LEU A 439 -21.30 30.33 11.48
C LEU A 439 -21.18 29.42 12.71
N ILE A 440 -20.54 28.25 12.54
CA ILE A 440 -20.28 27.33 13.65
C ILE A 440 -19.33 27.95 14.66
N ASN A 441 -18.28 28.65 14.20
CA ASN A 441 -17.31 29.26 15.10
C ASN A 441 -17.91 30.45 15.87
N GLU A 442 -18.81 31.22 15.26
CA GLU A 442 -19.58 32.28 15.90
C GLU A 442 -20.53 31.69 16.95
N ASP A 443 -21.28 30.63 16.63
CA ASP A 443 -22.17 29.92 17.56
C ASP A 443 -21.40 29.31 18.75
N VAL A 444 -20.28 28.64 18.49
CA VAL A 444 -19.41 28.11 19.56
C VAL A 444 -18.88 29.24 20.43
N ASN A 445 -18.47 30.36 19.85
CA ASN A 445 -18.00 31.51 20.61
C ASN A 445 -19.11 32.12 21.46
N GLU A 446 -20.34 32.21 20.95
CA GLU A 446 -21.52 32.64 21.71
C GLU A 446 -21.84 31.66 22.85
N GLN A 447 -21.78 30.35 22.61
CA GLN A 447 -21.99 29.33 23.65
C GLN A 447 -20.90 29.39 24.74
N VAL A 448 -19.64 29.62 24.36
CA VAL A 448 -18.53 29.82 25.31
C VAL A 448 -18.79 31.08 26.15
N MET A 449 -19.24 32.18 25.54
CA MET A 449 -19.61 33.41 26.25
C MET A 449 -20.84 33.22 27.16
N GLN A 450 -21.78 32.34 26.81
CA GLN A 450 -22.92 32.00 27.69
C GLN A 450 -22.49 31.17 28.92
N VAL A 451 -21.53 30.26 28.75
CA VAL A 451 -21.08 29.36 29.83
C VAL A 451 -20.10 30.05 30.77
N LEU A 452 -19.14 30.80 30.23
CA LEU A 452 -18.12 31.51 31.02
C LEU A 452 -18.60 32.90 31.50
N GLY A 453 -19.72 33.39 30.98
CA GLY A 453 -20.18 34.76 31.17
C GLY A 453 -19.38 35.76 30.32
N PRO A 454 -19.70 37.07 30.38
CA PRO A 454 -18.99 38.12 29.65
C PRO A 454 -17.58 38.41 30.22
N GLU A 455 -17.12 37.59 31.17
CA GLU A 455 -15.86 37.81 31.88
C GLU A 455 -14.75 37.14 31.08
N ASP A 456 -13.80 37.95 30.62
CA ASP A 456 -12.60 37.49 29.93
C ASP A 456 -11.92 36.39 30.74
N LEU A 457 -11.37 35.37 30.07
CA LEU A 457 -10.71 34.23 30.71
C LEU A 457 -9.61 34.74 31.66
N GLN A 458 -9.02 35.90 31.35
CA GLN A 458 -8.05 36.57 32.20
C GLN A 458 -8.64 37.22 33.47
N SER A 459 -9.89 37.70 33.41
CA SER A 459 -10.60 38.14 34.61
C SER A 459 -10.98 36.97 35.52
N ILE A 460 -11.24 35.79 34.95
CA ILE A 460 -11.51 34.56 35.72
C ILE A 460 -10.22 34.08 36.39
N ILE A 461 -9.10 34.06 35.65
CA ILE A 461 -7.77 33.72 36.20
C ILE A 461 -7.42 34.66 37.35
N ASN A 462 -7.56 35.98 37.18
CA ASN A 462 -7.28 36.95 38.24
C ASN A 462 -8.17 36.72 39.48
N LYS A 463 -9.47 36.45 39.30
CA LYS A 463 -10.37 36.11 40.43
C LYS A 463 -9.96 34.81 41.12
N LEU A 464 -9.45 33.83 40.37
CA LEU A 464 -8.98 32.56 40.91
C LEU A 464 -7.66 32.74 41.70
N GLU A 465 -6.74 33.54 41.18
CA GLU A 465 -5.50 33.94 41.86
C GLU A 465 -5.79 34.74 43.14
N GLU A 466 -6.72 35.69 43.10
CA GLU A 466 -7.19 36.40 44.29
C GLU A 466 -7.78 35.43 45.33
N HIS A 467 -8.45 34.36 44.86
CA HIS A 467 -8.97 33.32 45.73
C HIS A 467 -7.85 32.43 46.31
N GLU A 468 -6.76 32.18 45.57
CA GLU A 468 -5.59 31.45 46.07
C GLU A 468 -4.80 32.25 47.11
N GLU A 469 -4.75 33.57 47.04
CA GLU A 469 -4.11 34.40 48.07
C GLU A 469 -5.02 34.61 49.30
N PHE A 470 -6.32 34.85 49.09
CA PHE A 470 -7.26 35.14 50.16
C PHE A 470 -7.60 33.90 51.00
N PHE A 471 -7.78 32.73 50.37
CA PHE A 471 -8.30 31.55 51.05
C PHE A 471 -7.36 31.00 52.14
N PRO A 472 -6.03 30.90 51.95
CA PRO A 472 -5.11 30.49 53.00
C PRO A 472 -5.09 31.48 54.18
N ALA A 473 -5.14 32.79 53.90
CA ALA A 473 -5.19 33.81 54.94
C ALA A 473 -6.51 33.76 55.73
N PHE A 474 -7.64 33.58 55.02
CA PHE A 474 -8.95 33.39 55.62
C PHE A 474 -9.03 32.10 56.45
N GLN A 475 -8.47 31.00 55.94
CA GLN A 475 -8.44 29.72 56.63
C GLN A 475 -7.58 29.78 57.89
N ALA A 476 -6.40 30.42 57.84
CA ALA A 476 -5.56 30.64 59.01
C ALA A 476 -6.30 31.46 60.09
N PHE A 477 -6.88 32.60 59.71
CA PHE A 477 -7.69 33.42 60.61
C PHE A 477 -8.87 32.65 61.21
N THR A 478 -9.50 31.81 60.40
CA THR A 478 -10.65 31.02 60.85
C THR A 478 -10.24 29.92 61.82
N ASN A 479 -9.11 29.26 61.58
CA ASN A 479 -8.55 28.27 62.52
C ASN A 479 -8.15 28.94 63.84
N ASP A 480 -7.55 30.13 63.81
CA ASP A 480 -7.23 30.90 65.01
C ASP A 480 -8.51 31.23 65.81
N LEU A 481 -9.60 31.60 65.13
CA LEU A 481 -10.90 31.84 65.78
C LEU A 481 -11.50 30.58 66.38
N LEU A 482 -11.41 29.43 65.70
CA LEU A 482 -11.88 28.14 66.21
C LEU A 482 -11.10 27.73 67.47
N GLU A 483 -9.78 27.94 67.48
CA GLU A 483 -8.93 27.65 68.64
C GLU A 483 -9.23 28.57 69.83
N ILE A 484 -9.34 29.88 69.60
CA ILE A 484 -9.65 30.87 70.66
C ILE A 484 -11.03 30.62 71.28
N LEU A 485 -11.99 30.16 70.48
CA LEU A 485 -13.36 29.91 70.93
C LEU A 485 -13.58 28.49 71.45
N GLU A 486 -12.60 27.59 71.29
CA GLU A 486 -12.68 26.14 71.57
C GLU A 486 -13.86 25.46 70.85
N ILE A 487 -13.96 25.67 69.54
CA ILE A 487 -15.06 25.15 68.70
C ILE A 487 -14.46 24.42 67.49
N ASP A 488 -15.05 23.28 67.14
CA ASP A 488 -14.57 22.44 66.03
C ASP A 488 -15.29 22.71 64.69
N ASP A 489 -16.35 23.52 64.70
CA ASP A 489 -17.22 23.78 63.54
C ASP A 489 -17.23 25.27 63.13
N LEU A 490 -16.98 25.50 61.84
CA LEU A 490 -16.94 26.81 61.17
C LEU A 490 -18.26 27.58 61.37
N ASP A 491 -19.39 26.88 61.25
CA ASP A 491 -20.72 27.47 61.32
C ASP A 491 -21.09 27.90 62.76
N ALA A 492 -20.37 27.37 63.75
CA ALA A 492 -20.57 27.66 65.16
C ALA A 492 -19.74 28.88 65.66
N ILE A 493 -18.80 29.39 64.86
CA ILE A 493 -17.99 30.58 65.19
C ILE A 493 -18.89 31.80 65.46
N VAL A 494 -19.76 32.17 64.52
CA VAL A 494 -20.60 33.37 64.64
C VAL A 494 -21.58 33.27 65.84
N PRO A 495 -22.29 32.15 66.05
CA PRO A 495 -23.10 31.94 67.25
C PRO A 495 -22.31 32.07 68.56
N ALA A 496 -21.10 31.55 68.63
CA ALA A 496 -20.30 31.57 69.85
C ALA A 496 -19.71 32.94 70.18
N VAL A 497 -19.24 33.67 69.18
CA VAL A 497 -18.82 35.07 69.37
C VAL A 497 -20.00 35.92 69.85
N ARG A 498 -21.22 35.69 69.31
CA ARG A 498 -22.43 36.37 69.82
C ARG A 498 -22.73 36.00 71.27
N LYS A 499 -22.54 34.73 71.66
CA LYS A 499 -22.76 34.27 73.04
C LYS A 499 -21.75 34.87 74.03
N LEU A 500 -20.48 34.96 73.66
CA LEU A 500 -19.44 35.65 74.44
C LEU A 500 -19.73 37.15 74.58
N LYS A 501 -20.21 37.79 73.50
CA LYS A 501 -20.62 39.20 73.52
C LYS A 501 -21.83 39.46 74.44
N ILE A 502 -22.71 38.49 74.62
CA ILE A 502 -23.85 38.57 75.54
C ILE A 502 -23.39 38.35 77.00
N LEU A 503 -22.36 37.53 77.23
CA LEU A 503 -21.76 37.29 78.54
C LEU A 503 -20.81 38.41 79.02
N SER A 504 -20.38 39.30 78.11
CA SER A 504 -19.51 40.43 78.41
C SER A 504 -20.27 41.72 78.78
N TYR A 505 -21.61 41.67 78.85
CA TYR A 505 -22.50 42.71 79.37
C TYR A 505 -23.21 42.15 80.60
#